data_AF-A0A1C6L9Z2-F1
#
_entry.id   AF-A0A1C6L9Z2-F1
#
_cell.length_a   1.000
_cell.length_b   1.000
_cell.length_c   1.000
_cell.angle_alpha   90.00
_cell.angle_beta   90.00
_cell.angle_gamma   90.00
#
_symmetry.space_group_name_H-M   'P 1'
#
loop_
_entity.id
_entity.type
_entity.pdbx_description
1 polymer ?
#
loop_
_entity_poly.entity_id
_entity_poly.type
_entity_poly.pdbx_seq_one_letter_code
_entity_poly.pdbx_strand_id
1 'polypeptide(L)'
;MKPKLFFKRNSSTILTVLGCAGVVATAVLSAKAAPKAKRLLANAELEKGEELTVLEKTETVALTYLPVILTGSATIFCICGAQILNQHQQASMASAYALLDQSYKDYRRKLKELYGEEADQRIIEAIAVEKAEKVHIQASYLCSDCDISSDKSVGRPVLFYEEYSKRFFRATVEQVQNAEYHLNRNYALGGSVILNELYSFLGLSSTDFGEVLGWAPTDEGEYWIEFNHRRAKLKDGTEFYIIEMPFEPRVNYDDYYESEEEYYANNPNSPKLQML
;
A
#
# COMPACT_ATOMS: atom_id res chain seq x y z
N MET A 1 0.37 -10.93 12.77
CA MET A 1 -0.03 -11.02 11.35
C MET A 1 0.12 -12.47 10.85
N LYS A 2 -0.80 -13.02 10.04
CA LYS A 2 -0.68 -14.41 9.53
C LYS A 2 0.37 -14.49 8.40
N PRO A 3 1.33 -15.42 8.41
CA PRO A 3 2.48 -15.44 7.47
C PRO A 3 2.08 -15.60 5.99
N LYS A 4 0.98 -16.30 5.70
CA LYS A 4 0.45 -16.43 4.33
C LYS A 4 -0.03 -15.10 3.74
N LEU A 5 -0.52 -14.18 4.57
CA LEU A 5 -1.01 -12.87 4.11
C LEU A 5 0.17 -11.97 3.74
N PHE A 6 1.22 -11.97 4.56
CA PHE A 6 2.45 -11.22 4.33
C PHE A 6 3.11 -11.60 2.99
N PHE A 7 3.30 -12.91 2.75
CA PHE A 7 3.87 -13.39 1.48
C PHE A 7 3.04 -12.98 0.27
N LYS A 8 1.71 -13.04 0.36
CA LYS A 8 0.82 -12.71 -0.77
C LYS A 8 0.82 -11.21 -1.08
N ARG A 9 0.94 -10.35 -0.05
CA ARG A 9 0.95 -8.89 -0.18
C ARG A 9 2.28 -8.39 -0.75
N ASN A 10 3.39 -8.96 -0.28
CA ASN A 10 4.74 -8.49 -0.63
C ASN A 10 5.42 -9.38 -1.70
N SER A 11 4.65 -10.21 -2.40
CA SER A 11 5.17 -11.16 -3.40
C SER A 11 6.00 -10.50 -4.49
N SER A 12 5.58 -9.32 -4.99
CA SER A 12 6.29 -8.59 -6.04
C SER A 12 7.68 -8.15 -5.55
N THR A 13 7.73 -7.52 -4.37
CA THR A 13 8.96 -7.06 -3.72
C THR A 13 9.91 -8.21 -3.42
N ILE A 14 9.40 -9.33 -2.90
CA ILE A 14 10.20 -10.54 -2.63
C ILE A 14 10.82 -11.09 -3.91
N LEU A 15 10.05 -11.18 -5.01
CA LEU A 15 10.57 -11.64 -6.30
C LEU A 15 11.64 -10.68 -6.86
N THR A 16 11.47 -9.37 -6.68
CA THR A 16 12.46 -8.36 -7.09
C THR A 16 13.79 -8.54 -6.34
N VAL A 17 13.74 -8.65 -5.01
CA VAL A 17 14.94 -8.86 -4.17
C VAL A 17 15.65 -10.16 -4.53
N LEU A 18 14.89 -11.26 -4.68
CA LEU A 18 15.44 -12.55 -5.12
C LEU A 18 16.04 -12.45 -6.54
N GLY A 19 15.44 -11.69 -7.43
CA GLY A 19 15.96 -11.38 -8.76
C GLY A 19 17.31 -10.68 -8.70
N CYS A 20 17.42 -9.59 -7.94
CA CYS A 20 18.68 -8.85 -7.77
C CYS A 20 19.80 -9.73 -7.19
N ALA A 21 19.50 -10.47 -6.11
CA ALA A 21 20.45 -11.40 -5.51
C ALA A 21 20.87 -12.52 -6.49
N GLY A 22 19.91 -13.02 -7.28
CA GLY A 22 20.13 -14.04 -8.30
C GLY A 22 21.07 -13.61 -9.42
N VAL A 23 21.02 -12.33 -9.83
CA VAL A 23 21.96 -11.77 -10.82
C VAL A 23 23.39 -11.81 -10.29
N VAL A 24 23.61 -11.37 -9.05
CA VAL A 24 24.93 -11.39 -8.41
C VAL A 24 25.45 -12.82 -8.28
N ALA A 25 24.60 -13.75 -7.81
CA ALA A 25 24.94 -15.16 -7.69
C ALA A 25 25.33 -15.78 -9.03
N THR A 26 24.56 -15.50 -10.09
CA THR A 26 24.82 -16.00 -11.45
C THR A 26 26.17 -15.50 -11.98
N ALA A 27 26.50 -14.22 -11.76
CA ALA A 27 27.78 -13.64 -12.16
C ALA A 27 28.96 -14.32 -11.47
N VAL A 28 28.88 -14.54 -10.15
CA VAL A 28 29.93 -15.22 -9.36
C VAL A 28 30.08 -16.68 -9.80
N LEU A 29 28.98 -17.40 -10.00
CA LEU A 29 29.02 -18.80 -10.45
C LEU A 29 29.63 -18.90 -11.86
N SER A 30 29.28 -17.99 -12.77
CA SER A 30 29.84 -17.95 -14.12
C SER A 30 31.35 -17.68 -14.10
N ALA A 31 31.80 -16.70 -13.32
CA ALA A 31 33.22 -16.38 -13.16
C ALA A 31 34.04 -17.55 -12.59
N LYS A 32 33.45 -18.35 -11.67
CA LYS A 32 34.08 -19.56 -11.12
C LYS A 32 34.03 -20.76 -12.07
N ALA A 33 33.00 -20.86 -12.90
CA ALA A 33 32.83 -21.93 -13.88
C ALA A 33 33.82 -21.82 -15.04
N ALA A 34 34.09 -20.59 -15.53
CA ALA A 34 34.98 -20.34 -16.66
C ALA A 34 36.39 -20.97 -16.55
N PRO A 35 37.15 -20.81 -15.45
CA PRO A 35 38.47 -21.44 -15.33
C PRO A 35 38.38 -22.97 -15.18
N LYS A 36 37.32 -23.50 -14.55
CA LYS A 36 37.10 -24.95 -14.44
C LYS A 36 36.79 -25.57 -15.80
N ALA A 37 35.92 -24.93 -16.59
CA ALA A 37 35.57 -25.35 -17.94
C ALA A 37 36.81 -25.37 -18.85
N LYS A 38 37.66 -24.33 -18.81
CA LYS A 38 38.93 -24.31 -19.56
C LYS A 38 39.84 -25.48 -19.21
N ARG A 39 39.96 -25.83 -17.92
CA ARG A 39 40.78 -26.98 -17.48
C ARG A 39 40.21 -28.31 -17.95
N LEU A 40 38.89 -28.50 -17.86
CA LEU A 40 38.23 -29.73 -18.30
C LEU A 40 38.38 -29.93 -19.82
N LEU A 41 38.20 -28.88 -20.60
CA LEU A 41 38.41 -28.92 -22.05
C LEU A 41 39.87 -29.25 -22.40
N ALA A 42 40.83 -28.58 -21.76
CA ALA A 42 42.24 -28.85 -21.99
C ALA A 42 42.63 -30.30 -21.67
N ASN A 43 42.12 -30.87 -20.57
CA ASN A 43 42.38 -32.26 -20.20
C ASN A 43 41.74 -33.24 -21.20
N ALA A 44 40.51 -32.99 -21.64
CA ALA A 44 39.82 -33.84 -22.60
C ALA A 44 40.46 -33.80 -24.01
N GLU A 45 40.97 -32.64 -24.45
CA GLU A 45 41.78 -32.54 -25.69
C GLU A 45 43.11 -33.31 -25.57
N LEU A 46 43.73 -33.30 -24.39
CA LEU A 46 44.99 -34.01 -24.12
C LEU A 46 44.79 -35.54 -24.09
N GLU A 47 43.70 -36.02 -23.51
CA GLU A 47 43.34 -37.45 -23.49
C GLU A 47 42.96 -37.97 -24.88
N LYS A 48 42.28 -37.14 -25.69
CA LYS A 48 41.87 -37.50 -27.05
C LYS A 48 43.01 -37.37 -28.07
N GLY A 49 43.95 -36.46 -27.85
CA GLY A 49 45.08 -36.20 -28.74
C GLY A 49 44.75 -35.35 -29.98
N GLU A 50 43.53 -34.83 -30.08
CA GLU A 50 43.03 -33.95 -31.14
C GLU A 50 42.06 -32.91 -30.57
N GLU A 51 41.76 -31.85 -31.33
CA GLU A 51 40.79 -30.84 -30.89
C GLU A 51 39.39 -31.45 -30.75
N LEU A 52 38.71 -31.13 -29.64
CA LEU A 52 37.33 -31.56 -29.42
C LEU A 52 36.37 -30.89 -30.41
N THR A 53 35.41 -31.66 -30.90
CA THR A 53 34.29 -31.13 -31.69
C THR A 53 33.35 -30.30 -30.81
N VAL A 54 32.51 -29.45 -31.42
CA VAL A 54 31.61 -28.54 -30.67
C VAL A 54 30.68 -29.30 -29.71
N LEU A 55 30.20 -30.48 -30.10
CA LEU A 55 29.33 -31.32 -29.26
C LEU A 55 30.09 -31.87 -28.05
N GLU A 56 31.30 -32.39 -28.25
CA GLU A 56 32.13 -32.93 -27.18
C GLU A 56 32.57 -31.82 -26.21
N LYS A 57 32.87 -30.62 -26.73
CA LYS A 57 33.14 -29.44 -25.89
C LYS A 57 31.96 -29.11 -25.00
N THR A 58 30.74 -29.11 -25.56
CA THR A 58 29.53 -28.82 -24.77
C THR A 58 29.23 -29.90 -23.73
N GLU A 59 29.39 -31.18 -24.06
CA GLU A 59 29.15 -32.28 -23.12
C GLU A 59 30.14 -32.25 -21.95
N THR A 60 31.41 -31.96 -22.25
CA THR A 60 32.50 -31.87 -21.25
C THR A 60 32.24 -30.76 -20.22
N VAL A 61 31.68 -29.62 -20.64
CA VAL A 61 31.47 -28.46 -19.75
C VAL A 61 30.04 -28.32 -19.22
N ALA A 62 29.09 -29.13 -19.73
CA ALA A 62 27.67 -29.03 -19.40
C ALA A 62 27.42 -29.05 -17.89
N LEU A 63 28.02 -30.01 -17.18
CA LEU A 63 27.85 -30.15 -15.73
C LEU A 63 28.47 -28.97 -14.95
N THR A 64 29.50 -28.33 -15.50
CA THR A 64 30.18 -27.18 -14.87
C THR A 64 29.34 -25.90 -14.97
N TYR A 65 28.60 -25.74 -16.06
CA TYR A 65 27.71 -24.59 -16.28
C TYR A 65 26.27 -24.82 -15.78
N LEU A 66 25.90 -26.07 -15.43
CA LEU A 66 24.57 -26.41 -14.94
C LEU A 66 24.08 -25.48 -13.80
N PRO A 67 24.88 -25.18 -12.75
CA PRO A 67 24.45 -24.25 -11.71
C PRO A 67 24.22 -22.83 -12.22
N VAL A 68 25.03 -22.36 -13.17
CA VAL A 68 24.90 -21.02 -13.78
C VAL A 68 23.59 -20.92 -14.56
N ILE A 69 23.25 -21.96 -15.32
CA ILE A 69 22.02 -22.03 -16.12
C ILE A 69 20.79 -22.08 -15.22
N LEU A 70 20.83 -22.89 -14.15
CA LEU A 70 19.72 -23.00 -13.20
C LEU A 70 19.49 -21.69 -12.44
N THR A 71 20.54 -21.09 -11.88
CA THR A 71 20.41 -19.81 -11.16
C THR A 71 20.02 -18.67 -12.10
N GLY A 72 20.59 -18.62 -13.31
CA GLY A 72 20.26 -17.60 -14.30
C GLY A 72 18.80 -17.68 -14.76
N SER A 73 18.30 -18.88 -15.05
CA SER A 73 16.89 -19.07 -15.43
C SER A 73 15.93 -18.72 -14.29
N ALA A 74 16.20 -19.17 -13.06
CA ALA A 74 15.40 -18.82 -11.89
C ALA A 74 15.36 -17.30 -11.65
N THR A 75 16.49 -16.61 -11.84
CA THR A 75 16.59 -15.16 -11.73
C THR A 75 15.69 -14.44 -12.74
N ILE A 76 15.70 -14.88 -14.00
CA ILE A 76 14.83 -14.33 -15.05
C ILE A 76 13.36 -14.52 -14.69
N PHE A 77 12.99 -15.70 -14.17
CA PHE A 77 11.63 -15.96 -13.70
C PHE A 77 11.21 -15.02 -12.56
N CYS A 78 12.10 -14.76 -11.60
CA CYS A 78 11.84 -13.83 -10.51
C CYS A 78 11.60 -12.40 -11.04
N ILE A 79 12.46 -11.91 -11.94
CA ILE A 79 12.34 -10.55 -12.50
C ILE A 79 11.05 -10.40 -13.32
N CYS A 80 10.80 -11.32 -14.26
CA CYS A 80 9.58 -11.28 -15.09
C CYS A 80 8.32 -11.46 -14.24
N GLY A 81 8.37 -12.33 -13.23
CA GLY A 81 7.26 -12.58 -12.31
C GLY A 81 6.91 -11.35 -11.48
N ALA A 82 7.91 -10.63 -10.96
CA ALA A 82 7.70 -9.37 -10.24
C ALA A 82 7.00 -8.34 -11.13
N GLN A 83 7.45 -8.18 -12.37
CA GLN A 83 6.88 -7.20 -13.30
C GLN A 83 5.43 -7.52 -13.68
N ILE A 84 5.12 -8.80 -13.96
CA ILE A 84 3.75 -9.25 -14.26
C ILE A 84 2.85 -9.03 -13.04
N LEU A 85 3.31 -9.37 -11.84
CA LEU A 85 2.51 -9.24 -10.63
C LEU A 85 2.23 -7.78 -10.28
N ASN A 86 3.23 -6.91 -10.42
CA ASN A 86 3.08 -5.46 -10.21
C ASN A 86 2.07 -4.86 -11.20
N GLN A 87 2.18 -5.23 -12.49
CA GLN A 87 1.24 -4.77 -13.51
C GLN A 87 -0.19 -5.29 -13.25
N HIS A 88 -0.34 -6.54 -12.81
CA HIS A 88 -1.64 -7.11 -12.45
C HIS A 88 -2.24 -6.43 -11.22
N GLN A 89 -1.44 -6.12 -10.19
CA GLN A 89 -1.93 -5.39 -9.01
C GLN A 89 -2.40 -3.98 -9.39
N GLN A 90 -1.59 -3.23 -10.14
CA GLN A 90 -1.96 -1.88 -10.60
C GLN A 90 -3.20 -1.90 -11.51
N ALA A 91 -3.26 -2.81 -12.48
CA ALA A 91 -4.39 -2.92 -13.40
C ALA A 91 -5.65 -3.45 -12.71
N SER A 92 -5.53 -4.37 -11.74
CA SER A 92 -6.66 -4.88 -10.96
C SER A 92 -7.26 -3.79 -10.08
N MET A 93 -6.45 -2.92 -9.48
CA MET A 93 -6.96 -1.81 -8.67
C MET A 93 -7.63 -0.79 -9.56
N ALA A 94 -6.96 -0.34 -10.63
CA ALA A 94 -7.53 0.61 -11.58
C ALA A 94 -8.84 0.09 -12.22
N SER A 95 -8.90 -1.20 -12.56
CA SER A 95 -10.11 -1.82 -13.12
C SER A 95 -11.19 -2.04 -12.07
N ALA A 96 -10.86 -2.40 -10.83
CA ALA A 96 -11.85 -2.48 -9.75
C ALA A 96 -12.48 -1.10 -9.49
N TYR A 97 -11.67 -0.05 -9.41
CA TYR A 97 -12.15 1.32 -9.28
C TYR A 97 -12.97 1.76 -10.49
N ALA A 98 -12.52 1.47 -11.72
CA ALA A 98 -13.25 1.82 -12.93
C ALA A 98 -14.57 1.05 -13.06
N LEU A 99 -14.60 -0.25 -12.73
CA LEU A 99 -15.82 -1.06 -12.75
C LEU A 99 -16.81 -0.64 -11.67
N LEU A 100 -16.33 -0.29 -10.46
CA LEU A 100 -17.18 0.24 -9.39
C LEU A 100 -17.75 1.60 -9.77
N ASP A 101 -16.92 2.52 -10.26
CA ASP A 101 -17.35 3.84 -10.72
C ASP A 101 -18.35 3.73 -11.89
N GLN A 102 -18.07 2.86 -12.86
CA GLN A 102 -18.96 2.62 -14.00
C GLN A 102 -20.26 1.95 -13.58
N SER A 103 -20.21 0.91 -12.74
CA SER A 103 -21.41 0.24 -12.21
C SER A 103 -22.26 1.21 -11.39
N TYR A 104 -21.63 2.05 -10.58
CA TYR A 104 -22.31 3.11 -9.83
C TYR A 104 -22.95 4.14 -10.76
N LYS A 105 -22.23 4.65 -11.76
CA LYS A 105 -22.76 5.60 -12.75
C LYS A 105 -23.91 5.00 -13.56
N ASP A 106 -23.80 3.75 -13.97
CA ASP A 106 -24.83 3.05 -14.74
C ASP A 106 -26.08 2.76 -13.90
N TYR A 107 -25.88 2.31 -12.65
CA TYR A 107 -26.96 2.15 -11.67
C TYR A 107 -27.66 3.48 -11.42
N ARG A 108 -26.90 4.54 -11.12
CA ARG A 108 -27.43 5.88 -10.85
C ARG A 108 -28.17 6.46 -12.05
N ARG A 109 -27.63 6.29 -13.24
CA ARG A 109 -28.29 6.69 -14.49
C ARG A 109 -29.61 5.96 -14.67
N LYS A 110 -29.65 4.63 -14.51
CA LYS A 110 -30.91 3.88 -14.61
C LYS A 110 -31.90 4.20 -13.51
N LEU A 111 -31.43 4.45 -12.30
CA LEU A 111 -32.28 4.87 -11.19
C LEU A 111 -32.96 6.21 -11.50
N LYS A 112 -32.19 7.18 -12.00
CA LYS A 112 -32.72 8.49 -12.44
C LYS A 112 -33.68 8.37 -13.62
N GLU A 113 -33.39 7.50 -14.58
CA GLU A 113 -34.27 7.25 -15.72
C GLU A 113 -35.60 6.59 -15.33
N LEU A 114 -35.58 5.64 -14.38
CA LEU A 114 -36.76 4.87 -13.99
C LEU A 114 -37.62 5.57 -12.93
N TYR A 115 -36.98 6.30 -12.01
CA TYR A 115 -37.65 6.82 -10.81
C TYR A 115 -37.52 8.34 -10.65
N GLY A 116 -36.84 9.03 -11.58
CA GLY A 116 -36.63 10.47 -11.55
C GLY A 116 -35.53 10.91 -10.58
N GLU A 117 -35.08 12.16 -10.72
CA GLU A 117 -34.02 12.71 -9.85
C GLU A 117 -34.42 12.77 -8.37
N GLU A 118 -35.70 12.94 -8.05
CA GLU A 118 -36.17 12.98 -6.65
C GLU A 118 -36.09 11.62 -5.95
N ALA A 119 -36.17 10.51 -6.68
CA ALA A 119 -35.97 9.19 -6.10
C ALA A 119 -34.48 8.88 -5.90
N ASP A 120 -33.60 9.31 -6.81
CA ASP A 120 -32.13 9.28 -6.61
C ASP A 120 -31.74 10.03 -5.34
N GLN A 121 -32.28 11.24 -5.15
CA GLN A 121 -32.01 12.06 -3.98
C GLN A 121 -32.50 11.40 -2.68
N ARG A 122 -33.74 10.88 -2.66
CA ARG A 122 -34.29 10.14 -1.51
C ARG A 122 -33.56 8.83 -1.23
N ILE A 123 -33.05 8.16 -2.27
CA ILE A 123 -32.24 6.96 -2.13
C ILE A 123 -30.85 7.30 -1.60
N ILE A 124 -30.21 8.41 -2.01
CA ILE A 124 -28.96 8.90 -1.39
C ILE A 124 -29.18 9.24 0.08
N GLU A 125 -30.31 9.88 0.41
CA GLU A 125 -30.70 10.17 1.79
C GLU A 125 -31.02 8.90 2.59
N ALA A 126 -31.52 7.85 1.93
CA ALA A 126 -31.81 6.54 2.51
C ALA A 126 -30.59 5.58 2.52
N ILE A 127 -29.58 5.79 1.67
CA ILE A 127 -28.26 5.15 1.68
C ILE A 127 -27.49 5.80 2.84
N ALA A 128 -27.93 5.39 4.03
CA ALA A 128 -27.31 5.49 5.33
C ALA A 128 -26.68 6.85 5.68
N VAL A 129 -27.50 7.73 6.28
CA VAL A 129 -26.97 8.55 7.38
C VAL A 129 -26.60 7.60 8.51
N GLU A 130 -25.33 7.26 8.63
CA GLU A 130 -24.83 6.47 9.75
C GLU A 130 -24.98 7.31 11.01
N LYS A 131 -25.65 6.74 12.02
CA LYS A 131 -25.60 7.33 13.36
C LYS A 131 -24.25 6.91 13.93
N ALA A 132 -23.29 7.82 13.86
CA ALA A 132 -22.05 7.66 14.58
C ALA A 132 -22.38 7.34 16.04
N GLU A 133 -21.86 6.21 16.53
CA GLU A 133 -22.01 5.88 17.94
C GLU A 133 -21.29 6.92 18.79
N LYS A 134 -21.74 7.12 20.03
CA LYS A 134 -21.01 7.99 20.95
C LYS A 134 -19.73 7.27 21.35
N VAL A 135 -18.65 7.53 20.64
CA VAL A 135 -17.32 7.02 20.97
C VAL A 135 -16.73 7.92 22.04
N HIS A 136 -16.47 7.34 23.22
CA HIS A 136 -15.60 7.95 24.22
C HIS A 136 -14.17 7.74 23.75
N ILE A 137 -13.57 8.78 23.16
CA ILE A 137 -12.21 8.71 22.65
C ILE A 137 -11.25 8.81 23.83
N GLN A 138 -10.73 7.65 24.23
CA GLN A 138 -9.73 7.53 25.28
C GLN A 138 -8.36 7.34 24.64
N ALA A 139 -7.36 8.07 25.13
CA ALA A 139 -5.97 7.89 24.72
C ALA A 139 -5.11 7.52 25.93
N SER A 140 -4.42 6.39 25.86
CA SER A 140 -3.50 5.98 26.92
C SER A 140 -2.18 6.75 26.83
N TYR A 141 -1.66 7.21 27.97
CA TYR A 141 -0.30 7.71 28.17
C TYR A 141 0.40 6.89 29.26
N LEU A 142 1.68 7.18 29.52
CA LEU A 142 2.66 6.33 30.24
C LEU A 142 2.11 5.49 31.42
N CYS A 143 1.15 6.02 32.19
CA CYS A 143 0.53 5.31 33.32
C CYS A 143 -0.99 5.56 33.50
N SER A 144 -1.71 6.12 32.53
CA SER A 144 -3.14 6.47 32.68
C SER A 144 -3.80 6.77 31.33
N ASP A 145 -5.12 6.85 31.28
CA ASP A 145 -5.89 7.27 30.11
C ASP A 145 -6.25 8.76 30.22
N CYS A 146 -6.05 9.52 29.14
CA CYS A 146 -6.65 10.82 28.96
C CYS A 146 -7.93 10.67 28.11
N ASP A 147 -9.05 11.05 28.69
CA ASP A 147 -10.33 11.18 28.00
C ASP A 147 -10.59 12.68 27.81
N ILE A 148 -10.43 13.16 26.57
CA ILE A 148 -10.77 14.54 26.22
C ILE A 148 -12.23 14.66 25.79
N SER A 149 -12.94 13.53 25.68
CA SER A 149 -14.36 13.53 25.39
C SER A 149 -15.10 14.06 26.62
N SER A 150 -15.75 15.22 26.44
CA SER A 150 -16.67 15.71 27.47
C SER A 150 -17.85 14.76 27.54
N ASP A 151 -18.16 14.29 28.75
CA ASP A 151 -19.31 13.42 29.02
C ASP A 151 -20.64 14.03 28.51
N LYS A 152 -20.64 15.37 28.39
CA LYS A 152 -21.66 16.18 27.72
C LYS A 152 -21.05 16.76 26.44
N SER A 153 -21.29 16.14 25.28
CA SER A 153 -21.10 16.87 24.01
C SER A 153 -22.02 18.08 24.05
N VAL A 154 -21.47 19.30 24.11
CA VAL A 154 -22.27 20.51 24.32
C VAL A 154 -22.89 20.97 22.99
N GLY A 155 -22.25 20.62 21.88
CA GLY A 155 -22.72 20.91 20.53
C GLY A 155 -23.94 20.11 20.08
N ARG A 156 -24.76 20.71 19.21
CA ARG A 156 -25.80 19.99 18.47
C ARG A 156 -25.14 19.19 17.34
N PRO A 157 -25.46 17.88 17.16
CA PRO A 157 -24.96 17.12 16.03
C PRO A 157 -25.39 17.74 14.69
N VAL A 158 -24.44 17.91 13.79
CA VAL A 158 -24.65 18.37 12.41
C VAL A 158 -24.34 17.25 11.42
N LEU A 159 -24.69 17.46 10.15
CA LEU A 159 -24.44 16.46 9.11
C LEU A 159 -23.02 16.64 8.56
N PHE A 160 -22.27 15.55 8.53
CA PHE A 160 -20.96 15.46 7.89
C PHE A 160 -21.02 14.48 6.72
N TYR A 161 -20.14 14.70 5.74
CA TYR A 161 -19.88 13.82 4.62
C TYR A 161 -18.40 13.46 4.60
N GLU A 162 -18.09 12.17 4.69
CA GLU A 162 -16.74 11.65 4.60
C GLU A 162 -16.50 11.13 3.17
N GLU A 163 -15.48 11.69 2.52
CA GLU A 163 -15.30 11.56 1.08
C GLU A 163 -14.83 10.16 0.63
N TYR A 164 -14.09 9.41 1.43
CA TYR A 164 -13.52 8.13 0.98
C TYR A 164 -14.50 6.97 1.12
N SER A 165 -15.25 6.93 2.21
CA SER A 165 -16.37 6.00 2.40
C SER A 165 -17.65 6.45 1.71
N LYS A 166 -17.71 7.71 1.23
CA LYS A 166 -18.89 8.32 0.60
C LYS A 166 -20.11 8.28 1.53
N ARG A 167 -19.89 8.32 2.84
CA ARG A 167 -20.94 8.20 3.87
C ARG A 167 -21.31 9.56 4.45
N PHE A 168 -22.60 9.72 4.71
CA PHE A 168 -23.08 10.78 5.57
C PHE A 168 -23.16 10.26 7.01
N PHE A 169 -22.81 11.11 7.97
CA PHE A 169 -22.97 10.79 9.38
C PHE A 169 -23.30 12.02 10.21
N ARG A 170 -23.86 11.80 11.40
CA ARG A 170 -24.16 12.88 12.34
C ARG A 170 -23.21 12.84 13.52
N ALA A 171 -22.48 13.94 13.69
CA ALA A 171 -21.60 14.15 14.83
C ALA A 171 -21.61 15.64 15.21
N THR A 172 -21.18 15.94 16.43
CA THR A 172 -20.84 17.32 16.80
C THR A 172 -19.49 17.70 16.18
N VAL A 173 -19.28 18.99 15.93
CA VAL A 173 -17.98 19.48 15.44
C VAL A 173 -16.84 19.11 16.40
N GLU A 174 -17.11 19.17 17.71
CA GLU A 174 -16.19 18.77 18.78
C GLU A 174 -15.76 17.30 18.64
N GLN A 175 -16.70 16.39 18.35
CA GLN A 175 -16.39 14.97 18.14
C GLN A 175 -15.50 14.75 16.91
N VAL A 176 -15.78 15.43 15.80
CA VAL A 176 -14.97 15.32 14.58
C VAL A 176 -13.56 15.86 14.81
N GLN A 177 -13.43 17.04 15.43
CA GLN A 177 -12.12 17.61 15.76
C GLN A 177 -11.32 16.74 16.74
N ASN A 178 -11.98 16.13 17.72
CA ASN A 178 -11.31 15.19 18.61
C ASN A 178 -10.86 13.94 17.86
N ALA A 179 -11.66 13.40 16.94
CA ALA A 179 -11.27 12.24 16.13
C ALA A 179 -10.02 12.55 15.28
N GLU A 180 -9.97 13.71 14.64
CA GLU A 180 -8.83 14.20 13.86
C GLU A 180 -7.57 14.40 14.73
N TYR A 181 -7.75 14.96 15.93
CA TYR A 181 -6.67 15.13 16.89
C TYR A 181 -6.10 13.80 17.36
N HIS A 182 -6.95 12.83 17.72
CA HIS A 182 -6.53 11.53 18.22
C HIS A 182 -5.89 10.66 17.13
N LEU A 183 -6.40 10.75 15.89
CA LEU A 183 -5.72 10.16 14.74
C LEU A 183 -4.32 10.74 14.58
N ASN A 184 -4.18 12.07 14.63
CA ASN A 184 -2.89 12.75 14.52
C ASN A 184 -1.94 12.43 15.70
N ARG A 185 -2.48 12.25 16.90
CA ARG A 185 -1.69 11.78 18.05
C ARG A 185 -1.15 10.37 17.82
N ASN A 186 -2.00 9.45 17.34
CA ASN A 186 -1.58 8.09 17.00
C ASN A 186 -0.53 8.12 15.89
N TYR A 187 -0.75 8.95 14.88
CA TYR A 187 0.18 9.17 13.77
C TYR A 187 1.55 9.66 14.25
N ALA A 188 1.57 10.70 15.09
CA ALA A 188 2.81 11.26 15.64
C ALA A 188 3.57 10.30 16.56
N LEU A 189 2.85 9.43 17.30
CA LEU A 189 3.47 8.48 18.23
C LEU A 189 3.86 7.15 17.56
N GLY A 190 3.05 6.68 16.61
CA GLY A 190 3.18 5.37 15.96
C GLY A 190 3.90 5.40 14.62
N GLY A 191 4.08 6.59 14.02
CA GLY A 191 4.72 6.75 12.72
C GLY A 191 3.86 6.32 11.54
N SER A 192 2.67 5.78 11.76
CA SER A 192 1.67 5.54 10.71
C SER A 192 0.30 5.28 11.31
N VAL A 193 -0.77 5.47 10.52
CA VAL A 193 -2.16 5.15 10.87
C VAL A 193 -2.95 4.71 9.65
N ILE A 194 -3.97 3.86 9.84
CA ILE A 194 -4.90 3.46 8.78
C ILE A 194 -6.20 4.27 8.80
N LEU A 195 -6.88 4.36 7.66
CA LEU A 195 -8.14 5.08 7.51
C LEU A 195 -9.26 4.52 8.41
N ASN A 196 -9.26 3.21 8.69
CA ASN A 196 -10.20 2.62 9.64
C ASN A 196 -10.02 3.15 11.09
N GLU A 197 -8.84 3.64 11.48
CA GLU A 197 -8.68 4.28 12.80
C GLU A 197 -9.47 5.60 12.88
N LEU A 198 -9.46 6.39 11.80
CA LEU A 198 -10.30 7.59 11.71
C LEU A 198 -11.78 7.23 11.83
N TYR A 199 -12.23 6.18 11.12
CA TYR A 199 -13.61 5.71 11.21
C TYR A 199 -13.98 5.26 12.62
N SER A 200 -13.08 4.54 13.29
CA SER A 200 -13.28 4.15 14.69
C SER A 200 -13.45 5.38 15.59
N PHE A 201 -12.65 6.43 15.43
CA PHE A 201 -12.78 7.66 16.21
C PHE A 201 -14.05 8.46 15.87
N LEU A 202 -14.48 8.42 14.60
CA LEU A 202 -15.74 9.02 14.16
C LEU A 202 -16.98 8.19 14.54
N GLY A 203 -16.81 6.99 15.12
CA GLY A 203 -17.92 6.09 15.45
C GLY A 203 -18.59 5.47 14.22
N LEU A 204 -17.85 5.34 13.13
CA LEU A 204 -18.28 4.73 11.87
C LEU A 204 -17.79 3.29 11.78
N SER A 205 -18.57 2.46 11.11
CA SER A 205 -18.17 1.09 10.78
C SER A 205 -16.91 1.05 9.90
N SER A 206 -16.04 0.07 10.16
CA SER A 206 -14.84 -0.22 9.37
C SER A 206 -15.21 -0.66 7.96
N THR A 207 -14.27 -0.48 7.03
CA THR A 207 -14.42 -0.90 5.64
C THR A 207 -13.21 -1.71 5.18
N ASP A 208 -13.38 -2.56 4.17
CA ASP A 208 -12.27 -3.35 3.62
C ASP A 208 -11.16 -2.47 3.04
N PHE A 209 -11.51 -1.35 2.39
CA PHE A 209 -10.52 -0.44 1.81
C PHE A 209 -9.85 0.44 2.88
N GLY A 210 -10.57 0.80 3.96
CA GLY A 210 -10.02 1.58 5.07
C GLY A 210 -8.95 0.83 5.89
N GLU A 211 -8.87 -0.49 5.72
CA GLU A 211 -7.82 -1.33 6.31
C GLU A 211 -6.50 -1.26 5.51
N VAL A 212 -6.59 -0.88 4.24
CA VAL A 212 -5.47 -0.88 3.29
C VAL A 212 -4.93 0.54 3.07
N LEU A 213 -5.79 1.54 3.16
CA LEU A 213 -5.43 2.95 3.04
C LEU A 213 -4.93 3.51 4.36
N GLY A 214 -3.89 4.34 4.32
CA GLY A 214 -3.34 4.98 5.51
C GLY A 214 -2.35 6.09 5.21
N TRP A 215 -1.68 6.55 6.27
CA TRP A 215 -0.68 7.60 6.24
C TRP A 215 0.58 7.14 6.97
N ALA A 216 1.75 7.47 6.43
CA ALA A 216 3.05 7.47 7.10
C ALA A 216 3.80 8.74 6.66
N PRO A 217 4.68 9.29 7.51
CA PRO A 217 5.43 10.48 7.17
C PRO A 217 6.43 10.13 6.08
N THR A 218 6.35 10.87 4.98
CA THR A 218 7.40 10.90 3.95
C THR A 218 8.38 12.05 4.23
N ASP A 219 9.47 12.10 3.48
CA ASP A 219 10.53 13.11 3.55
C ASP A 219 10.03 14.54 3.27
N GLU A 220 8.81 14.69 2.77
CA GLU A 220 8.19 15.94 2.33
C GLU A 220 7.50 16.73 3.46
N GLY A 221 7.70 16.34 4.72
CA GLY A 221 7.20 17.12 5.86
C GLY A 221 5.76 16.80 6.27
N GLU A 222 5.27 15.61 5.90
CA GLU A 222 3.94 15.10 6.24
C GLU A 222 3.86 14.62 7.71
N TYR A 223 4.22 15.47 8.67
CA TYR A 223 4.25 15.14 10.10
C TYR A 223 2.88 15.28 10.80
N TRP A 224 1.89 15.74 10.07
CA TRP A 224 0.52 15.94 10.52
C TRP A 224 -0.44 15.67 9.36
N ILE A 225 -1.62 15.13 9.65
CA ILE A 225 -2.69 14.91 8.68
C ILE A 225 -3.60 16.14 8.72
N GLU A 226 -3.66 16.86 7.60
CA GLU A 226 -4.53 18.01 7.43
C GLU A 226 -5.98 17.60 7.14
N PHE A 227 -6.90 18.30 7.78
CA PHE A 227 -8.33 18.18 7.54
C PHE A 227 -8.93 19.55 7.23
N ASN A 228 -9.76 19.62 6.20
CA ASN A 228 -10.58 20.77 5.85
C ASN A 228 -12.05 20.42 6.05
N HIS A 229 -12.83 21.35 6.62
CA HIS A 229 -14.29 21.21 6.71
C HIS A 229 -14.97 22.20 5.78
N ARG A 230 -15.36 21.74 4.58
CA ARG A 230 -16.04 22.59 3.61
C ARG A 230 -17.55 22.51 3.77
N ARG A 231 -18.20 23.66 3.90
CA ARG A 231 -19.67 23.75 3.92
C ARG A 231 -20.27 23.46 2.55
N ALA A 232 -21.34 22.67 2.53
CA ALA A 232 -22.13 22.35 1.35
C ALA A 232 -23.62 22.26 1.70
N LYS A 233 -24.47 22.20 0.67
CA LYS A 233 -25.93 22.06 0.81
C LYS A 233 -26.46 20.97 -0.09
N LEU A 234 -27.39 20.17 0.43
CA LEU A 234 -28.19 19.24 -0.35
C LEU A 234 -29.25 20.01 -1.17
N LYS A 235 -29.89 19.34 -2.13
CA LYS A 235 -30.93 19.96 -2.99
C LYS A 235 -32.13 20.47 -2.19
N ASP A 236 -32.43 19.85 -1.05
CA ASP A 236 -33.52 20.22 -0.12
C ASP A 236 -33.17 21.42 0.79
N GLY A 237 -31.94 21.94 0.71
CA GLY A 237 -31.45 23.04 1.53
C GLY A 237 -30.77 22.61 2.84
N THR A 238 -30.70 21.31 3.14
CA THR A 238 -29.99 20.80 4.32
C THR A 238 -28.49 21.09 4.22
N GLU A 239 -27.94 21.77 5.22
CA GLU A 239 -26.51 22.09 5.30
C GLU A 239 -25.70 20.92 5.86
N PHE A 240 -24.51 20.70 5.31
CA PHE A 240 -23.57 19.70 5.78
C PHE A 240 -22.11 20.15 5.59
N TYR A 241 -21.20 19.47 6.27
CA TYR A 241 -19.76 19.68 6.15
C TYR A 241 -19.11 18.49 5.45
N ILE A 242 -18.28 18.75 4.46
CA ILE A 242 -17.44 17.75 3.81
C ILE A 242 -16.10 17.75 4.54
N ILE A 243 -15.68 16.57 5.01
CA ILE A 243 -14.35 16.35 5.54
C ILE A 243 -13.45 16.05 4.35
N GLU A 244 -12.60 17.01 4.01
CA GLU A 244 -11.60 16.88 2.95
C GLU A 244 -10.23 16.65 3.57
N MET A 245 -9.46 15.75 2.98
CA MET A 245 -8.08 15.43 3.39
C MET A 245 -7.17 15.86 2.24
N PRO A 246 -6.52 17.04 2.32
CA PRO A 246 -5.67 17.56 1.24
C PRO A 246 -4.55 16.60 0.84
N PHE A 247 -4.05 15.84 1.81
CA PHE A 247 -3.15 14.72 1.59
C PHE A 247 -3.92 13.42 1.80
N GLU A 248 -4.26 12.80 0.67
CA GLU A 248 -5.08 11.59 0.62
C GLU A 248 -4.38 10.40 1.31
N PRO A 249 -5.12 9.51 2.01
CA PRO A 249 -4.53 8.27 2.46
C PRO A 249 -4.13 7.42 1.25
N ARG A 250 -2.96 6.79 1.34
CA ARG A 250 -2.35 6.05 0.23
C ARG A 250 -2.35 4.56 0.52
N VAL A 251 -2.34 3.76 -0.55
CA VAL A 251 -1.97 2.34 -0.46
C VAL A 251 -0.46 2.26 -0.24
N ASN A 252 0.00 1.22 0.46
CA ASN A 252 1.44 1.01 0.72
C ASN A 252 2.10 2.24 1.37
N TYR A 253 1.37 2.91 2.26
CA TYR A 253 1.85 4.12 2.93
C TYR A 253 3.11 3.86 3.77
N ASP A 254 3.30 2.62 4.24
CA ASP A 254 4.42 2.15 5.07
C ASP A 254 5.67 1.71 4.26
N ASP A 255 5.58 1.57 2.94
CA ASP A 255 6.68 1.07 2.10
C ASP A 255 7.80 2.11 1.86
N TYR A 256 7.63 3.36 2.30
CA TYR A 256 8.61 4.44 2.02
C TYR A 256 9.96 4.20 2.72
N TYR A 257 9.95 3.72 3.97
CA TYR A 257 11.16 3.49 4.76
C TYR A 257 11.95 2.25 4.34
N GLU A 258 11.32 1.25 3.70
CA GLU A 258 12.06 0.12 3.12
C GLU A 258 13.01 0.59 2.00
N SER A 259 12.68 1.68 1.30
CA SER A 259 13.50 2.22 0.21
C SER A 259 14.66 3.10 0.65
N GLU A 260 14.53 3.86 1.76
CA GLU A 260 15.63 4.68 2.30
C GLU A 260 16.72 3.82 2.97
N GLU A 261 16.34 2.80 3.77
CA GLU A 261 17.33 1.87 4.35
C GLU A 261 18.13 1.15 3.25
N GLU A 262 17.45 0.72 2.19
CA GLU A 262 18.10 0.09 1.03
C GLU A 262 18.97 1.09 0.25
N TYR A 263 18.57 2.36 0.16
CA TYR A 263 19.37 3.42 -0.47
C TYR A 263 20.65 3.73 0.32
N TYR A 264 20.60 3.93 1.65
CA TYR A 264 21.78 4.23 2.46
C TYR A 264 22.68 3.00 2.68
N ALA A 265 22.10 1.80 2.74
CA ALA A 265 22.88 0.56 2.72
C ALA A 265 23.71 0.42 1.43
N ASN A 266 23.19 0.92 0.31
CA ASN A 266 23.87 0.91 -0.99
C ASN A 266 24.73 2.16 -1.26
N ASN A 267 24.50 3.28 -0.56
CA ASN A 267 25.25 4.53 -0.70
C ASN A 267 25.83 5.02 0.66
N PRO A 268 26.86 4.34 1.21
CA PRO A 268 27.43 4.67 2.53
C PRO A 268 28.14 6.03 2.60
N ASN A 269 28.42 6.67 1.46
CA ASN A 269 29.04 7.99 1.38
C ASN A 269 28.00 9.14 1.24
N SER A 270 26.73 8.88 1.52
CA SER A 270 25.70 9.92 1.47
C SER A 270 26.03 11.06 2.44
N PRO A 271 25.83 12.34 2.08
CA PRO A 271 26.16 13.49 2.94
C PRO A 271 25.43 13.46 4.29
N LYS A 272 24.26 12.82 4.36
CA LYS A 272 23.43 12.68 5.57
C LYS A 272 24.12 11.79 6.63
N LEU A 273 24.94 10.81 6.21
CA LEU A 273 25.73 9.93 7.09
C LEU A 273 27.01 10.57 7.62
N GLN A 274 27.50 11.65 7.00
CA GLN A 274 28.72 12.35 7.42
C GLN A 274 28.48 13.48 8.43
N MET A 275 27.21 13.75 8.78
CA MET A 275 26.82 14.78 9.76
C MET A 275 26.43 14.19 11.13
N LEU A 276 26.57 12.88 11.33
CA LEU A 276 26.50 12.18 12.63
C LEU A 276 27.90 11.74 13.05
#